data_AF-A0A972L3Z0-F1
#
_entry.id   AF-A0A972L3Z0-F1
#
_cell.length_a   1.000
_cell.length_b   1.000
_cell.length_c   1.000
_cell.angle_alpha   90.00
_cell.angle_beta   90.00
_cell.angle_gamma   90.00
#
_symmetry.space_group_name_H-M   'P 1'
#
loop_
_entity.id
_entity.type
_entity.pdbx_description
1 polymer ?
#
loop_
_entity_poly.entity_id
_entity_poly.type
_entity_poly.pdbx_seq_one_letter_code
_entity_poly.pdbx_strand_id
1 'polypeptide(L)'
;MTDTKTHINGWTEVILKEIVKINSSTISKNYSFNEIEYIDIASVENRNIQQIKRLKLSEAPSRAKRIVTDESTLINKISFKEYL
;
A
#
# COMPACT_ATOMS: atom_id res chain seq x y z
N MET A 1 -5.38 -21.73 15.87
CA MET A 1 -6.83 -21.85 15.61
C MET A 1 -7.48 -20.66 16.25
N THR A 2 -7.81 -19.63 15.47
CA THR A 2 -8.53 -18.45 15.94
C THR A 2 -10.03 -18.74 15.84
N ASP A 3 -10.70 -18.82 16.99
CA ASP A 3 -12.15 -18.98 17.11
C ASP A 3 -12.84 -17.85 16.34
N THR A 4 -13.36 -18.19 15.17
CA THR A 4 -14.01 -17.24 14.28
C THR A 4 -15.50 -17.26 14.58
N LYS A 5 -15.99 -16.20 15.24
CA LYS A 5 -17.39 -16.06 15.57
C LYS A 5 -18.18 -15.90 14.26
N THR A 6 -18.97 -16.90 13.90
CA THR A 6 -19.82 -16.86 12.71
C THR A 6 -21.03 -15.98 12.97
N HIS A 7 -21.26 -14.98 12.12
CA HIS A 7 -22.42 -14.09 12.19
C HIS A 7 -23.56 -14.58 11.28
N ILE A 8 -24.78 -14.09 11.53
CA ILE A 8 -25.97 -14.37 10.73
C ILE A 8 -25.70 -14.01 9.25
N ASN A 9 -26.11 -14.91 8.35
CA ASN A 9 -25.87 -14.90 6.88
C ASN A 9 -24.51 -15.43 6.39
N GLY A 10 -23.74 -16.17 7.22
CA GLY A 10 -22.53 -16.88 6.76
C GLY A 10 -21.29 -16.01 6.61
N TRP A 11 -21.31 -14.79 7.15
CA TRP A 11 -20.15 -13.92 7.23
C TRP A 11 -19.32 -14.23 8.48
N THR A 12 -18.01 -14.13 8.34
CA THR A 12 -17.04 -14.40 9.39
C THR A 12 -16.21 -13.17 9.67
N GLU A 13 -16.08 -12.79 10.94
CA GLU A 13 -15.20 -11.71 11.36
C GLU A 13 -13.73 -12.17 11.30
N VAL A 14 -12.88 -11.44 10.59
CA VAL A 14 -11.46 -11.80 10.43
C VAL A 14 -10.57 -10.58 10.63
N ILE A 15 -9.36 -10.81 11.14
CA ILE A 15 -8.36 -9.74 11.24
C ILE A 15 -7.72 -9.55 9.86
N LEU A 16 -7.73 -8.33 9.33
CA LEU A 16 -7.20 -8.04 7.99
C LEU A 16 -5.80 -8.63 7.74
N LYS A 17 -4.89 -8.53 8.73
CA LYS A 17 -3.52 -9.06 8.63
C LYS A 17 -3.44 -10.58 8.40
N GLU A 18 -4.51 -11.31 8.70
CA GLU A 18 -4.57 -12.77 8.55
C GLU A 18 -4.97 -13.19 7.14
N ILE A 19 -5.61 -12.28 6.39
CA ILE A 19 -6.16 -12.57 5.06
C ILE A 19 -5.49 -11.77 3.92
N VAL A 20 -4.63 -10.79 4.24
CA VAL A 20 -3.87 -10.03 3.23
C VAL A 20 -2.38 -9.96 3.55
N LYS A 21 -1.56 -9.82 2.50
CA LYS A 21 -0.14 -9.46 2.64
C LYS A 21 0.01 -7.95 2.60
N ILE A 22 0.54 -7.37 3.67
CA ILE A 22 0.76 -5.91 3.78
C ILE A 22 2.18 -5.58 3.35
N ASN A 23 2.35 -4.70 2.35
CA ASN A 23 3.66 -4.23 1.85
C ASN A 23 4.64 -5.39 1.53
N SER A 24 4.16 -6.43 0.84
CA SER A 24 4.91 -7.67 0.61
C SER A 24 6.19 -7.50 -0.20
N SER A 25 6.26 -6.44 -1.02
CA SER A 25 7.37 -6.20 -1.94
C SER A 25 7.92 -4.79 -1.77
N THR A 26 9.24 -4.67 -1.79
CA THR A 26 9.92 -3.38 -1.67
C THR A 26 11.13 -3.30 -2.60
N ILE A 27 11.45 -2.08 -3.02
CA ILE A 27 12.66 -1.78 -3.78
C ILE A 27 13.87 -1.99 -2.86
N SER A 28 14.71 -2.96 -3.22
CA SER A 28 15.95 -3.27 -2.51
C SER A 28 17.14 -2.56 -3.14
N LYS A 29 18.31 -2.69 -2.50
CA LYS A 29 19.59 -2.18 -3.07
C LYS A 29 19.97 -2.86 -4.39
N ASN A 30 19.43 -4.07 -4.65
CA ASN A 30 19.73 -4.87 -5.83
C ASN A 30 18.62 -4.75 -6.90
N TYR A 31 17.80 -3.70 -6.83
CA TYR A 31 16.75 -3.46 -7.80
C TYR A 31 17.36 -3.18 -9.18
N SER A 32 16.90 -3.91 -10.19
CA SER A 32 17.56 -3.97 -11.51
C SER A 32 17.32 -2.75 -12.39
N PHE A 33 16.39 -1.87 -12.02
CA PHE A 33 16.01 -0.71 -12.83
C PHE A 33 16.48 0.60 -12.18
N ASN A 34 16.94 1.52 -13.02
CA ASN A 34 17.36 2.87 -12.64
C ASN A 34 16.21 3.88 -12.67
N GLU A 35 15.05 3.49 -13.21
CA GLU A 35 13.83 4.29 -13.29
C GLU A 35 12.67 3.54 -12.68
N ILE A 36 11.71 4.29 -12.13
CA ILE A 36 10.50 3.76 -11.52
C ILE A 36 9.28 4.59 -11.93
N GLU A 37 8.14 3.93 -11.90
CA GLU A 37 6.83 4.57 -11.90
C GLU A 37 6.37 4.78 -10.46
N TYR A 38 5.94 6.00 -10.14
CA TYR A 38 5.66 6.45 -8.78
C TYR A 38 4.27 7.05 -8.66
N ILE A 39 3.55 6.60 -7.63
CA ILE A 39 2.24 7.08 -7.23
C ILE A 39 2.37 7.65 -5.81
N ASP A 40 1.99 8.91 -5.64
CA ASP A 40 1.86 9.56 -4.33
C ASP A 40 0.39 9.87 -4.00
N ILE A 41 0.15 10.48 -2.84
CA ILE A 41 -1.20 10.87 -2.42
C ILE A 41 -1.81 11.90 -3.38
N ALA A 42 -0.99 12.81 -3.93
CA ALA A 42 -1.45 13.84 -4.84
C ALA A 42 -1.79 13.28 -6.24
N SER A 43 -1.25 12.12 -6.59
CA SER A 43 -1.59 11.37 -7.81
C SER A 43 -2.96 10.69 -7.78
N VAL A 44 -3.67 10.69 -6.64
CA VAL A 44 -4.93 9.97 -6.45
C VAL A 44 -6.06 10.93 -6.12
N GLU A 45 -7.15 10.86 -6.87
CA GLU A 45 -8.37 11.65 -6.64
C GLU A 45 -9.60 10.80 -6.94
N ASN A 46 -10.64 10.91 -6.09
CA ASN A 46 -11.91 10.20 -6.25
C ASN A 46 -11.74 8.69 -6.51
N ARG A 47 -10.84 8.04 -5.76
CA ARG A 47 -10.49 6.61 -5.86
C ARG A 47 -9.85 6.19 -7.20
N ASN A 48 -9.41 7.14 -8.02
CA ASN A 48 -8.73 6.90 -9.28
C ASN A 48 -7.30 7.43 -9.25
N ILE A 49 -6.38 6.70 -9.86
CA ILE A 49 -5.00 7.16 -10.09
C ILE A 49 -5.05 8.10 -11.30
N GLN A 50 -4.86 9.40 -11.05
CA GLN A 50 -4.89 10.44 -12.08
C GLN A 50 -3.57 10.52 -12.84
N GLN A 51 -2.46 10.22 -12.16
CA GLN A 51 -1.13 10.38 -12.71
C GLN A 51 -0.15 9.34 -12.15
N ILE A 52 0.64 8.76 -13.05
CA ILE A 52 1.83 7.99 -12.71
C ILE A 52 3.05 8.80 -13.14
N LYS A 53 3.95 9.08 -12.20
CA LYS A 53 5.18 9.85 -12.45
C LYS A 53 6.33 8.91 -12.77
N ARG A 54 7.13 9.20 -13.79
CA ARG A 54 8.40 8.50 -14.04
C ARG A 54 9.53 9.26 -13.39
N LEU A 55 10.32 8.56 -12.58
CA LEU A 55 11.42 9.14 -11.82
C LEU A 55 12.66 8.26 -11.98
N LYS A 56 13.84 8.87 -12.01
CA LYS A 56 15.07 8.13 -11.71
C LYS A 56 15.03 7.68 -10.26
N LEU A 57 15.45 6.45 -9.99
CA LEU A 57 15.48 5.90 -8.65
C LEU A 57 16.36 6.72 -7.70
N SER A 58 17.42 7.35 -8.22
CA SER A 58 18.29 8.26 -7.47
C SER A 58 17.63 9.57 -7.03
N GLU A 59 16.58 10.00 -7.73
CA GLU A 59 15.82 11.23 -7.47
C GLU A 59 14.51 10.93 -6.72
N ALA A 60 14.18 9.64 -6.56
CA ALA A 60 12.94 9.21 -5.94
C ALA A 60 12.90 9.58 -4.44
N PRO A 61 11.74 10.01 -3.92
CA PRO A 61 11.59 10.31 -2.51
C PRO A 61 11.85 9.05 -1.67
N SER A 62 12.33 9.21 -0.44
CA SER A 62 12.66 8.07 0.45
C SER A 62 11.48 7.12 0.71
N ARG A 63 10.24 7.58 0.52
CA ARG A 63 8.99 6.82 0.63
C ARG A 63 8.69 5.92 -0.58
N ALA A 64 9.29 6.18 -1.75
CA ALA A 64 9.10 5.42 -2.99
C ALA A 64 9.83 4.06 -2.93
N LYS A 65 9.44 3.22 -1.96
CA LYS A 65 10.07 1.92 -1.71
C LYS A 65 9.11 0.75 -1.77
N ARG A 66 7.80 0.97 -1.71
CA ARG A 66 6.79 -0.10 -1.74
C ARG A 66 6.43 -0.38 -3.19
N ILE A 67 6.55 -1.64 -3.60
CA ILE A 67 6.15 -2.10 -4.92
C ILE A 67 4.70 -2.55 -4.83
N VAL A 68 3.89 -2.10 -5.78
CA VAL A 68 2.47 -2.45 -5.88
C VAL A 68 2.19 -3.04 -7.26
N THR A 69 1.10 -3.77 -7.37
CA THR A 69 0.59 -4.38 -8.58
C THR A 69 -0.84 -3.91 -8.84
N ASP A 70 -1.41 -4.21 -10.00
CA ASP A 70 -2.80 -3.85 -10.33
C ASP A 70 -3.82 -4.44 -9.32
N GLU A 71 -3.48 -5.57 -8.69
CA GLU A 71 -4.28 -6.22 -7.64
C GLU A 71 -4.07 -5.62 -6.24
N SER A 72 -3.25 -4.57 -6.11
CA SER A 72 -2.96 -3.95 -4.83
C SER A 72 -3.99 -2.89 -4.45
N THR A 73 -4.43 -2.90 -3.19
CA THR A 73 -5.23 -1.79 -2.63
C THR A 73 -4.30 -0.83 -1.88
N LEU A 74 -4.31 0.45 -2.28
CA LEU A 74 -3.58 1.53 -1.62
C LEU A 74 -4.42 2.14 -0.49
N ILE A 75 -3.87 2.17 0.72
CA ILE A 75 -4.50 2.81 1.88
C ILE A 75 -3.59 3.90 2.39
N ASN A 76 -4.10 5.14 2.42
CA ASN A 76 -3.42 6.24 3.08
C ASN A 76 -3.68 6.18 4.59
N LYS A 77 -2.62 6.08 5.40
CA LYS A 77 -2.70 6.19 6.85
C LYS A 77 -2.17 7.54 7.29
N ILE A 78 -3.08 8.43 7.68
CA ILE A 78 -2.75 9.64 8.43
C ILE A 78 -2.87 9.29 9.92
N SER A 79 -1.78 9.50 10.67
CA SER A 79 -1.81 9.31 12.12
C SER A 79 -1.87 10.67 12.79
N PHE A 80 -2.96 10.94 13.49
CA PHE A 80 -3.04 12.08 14.39
C PHE A 80 -2.34 11.69 15.69
N LYS A 81 -1.33 12.45 16.09
CA LYS A 81 -0.87 12.45 17.48
C LYS A 81 -1.59 13.60 18.16
N GLU A 82 -2.52 13.27 19.05
CA GLU A 82 -2.97 14.23 20.04
C GLU A 82 -1.78 14.49 20.97
N TYR A 83 -1.29 15.73 20.98
CA TYR A 83 -0.38 16.20 22.01
C TYR A 83 -1.26 16.69 23.16
N LEU A 84 -1.35 15.89 24.22
CA LEU A 84 -1.83 16.31 25.54
C LEU A 84 -0.71 17.04 26.27
#